data_AF-A0A5K1G5G0-F1
#
_entry.id   AF-A0A5K1G5G0-F1
#
_cell.length_a   1.000
_cell.length_b   1.000
_cell.length_c   1.000
_cell.angle_alpha   90.00
_cell.angle_beta   90.00
_cell.angle_gamma   90.00
#
_symmetry.space_group_name_H-M   'P 1'
#
loop_
_entity.id
_entity.type
_entity.pdbx_description
1 polymer ?
#
loop_
_entity_poly.entity_id
_entity_poly.type
_entity_poly.pdbx_seq_one_letter_code
_entity_poly.pdbx_strand_id
1 'polypeptide(L)'
;VPKFPRMHVWDPYRRLGVTRDASSEEIRGARYFLLDQYAGHEPSEESIEGAYEKIIMASFRQRKKTKINLKTRLKKRVEESPPWFKSLLEFVELPPTDVILRRFALFAFMGGWSITNSAETGPAFQ
;
A
#
# COMPACT_ATOMS: atom_id res chain seq x y z
N VAL A 1 23.90 10.87 31.86
CA VAL A 1 22.92 10.75 30.76
C VAL A 1 21.86 9.72 31.16
N PRO A 2 20.56 10.00 30.99
CA PRO A 2 19.50 9.04 31.30
C PRO A 2 19.68 7.76 30.46
N LYS A 3 19.42 6.61 31.08
CA LYS A 3 19.56 5.28 30.46
C LYS A 3 18.19 4.69 30.20
N PHE A 4 17.96 4.21 28.98
CA PHE A 4 16.68 3.64 28.60
C PHE A 4 16.41 2.32 29.34
N PRO A 5 15.33 2.20 30.12
CA PRO A 5 15.12 1.03 30.96
C PRO A 5 14.72 -0.23 30.17
N ARG A 6 14.15 -0.07 28.96
CA ARG A 6 13.57 -1.18 28.17
C ARG A 6 14.51 -1.73 27.09
N MET A 7 15.81 -1.45 27.18
CA MET A 7 16.77 -1.85 26.14
C MET A 7 16.80 -3.36 25.85
N HIS A 8 16.53 -4.19 26.86
CA HIS A 8 16.55 -5.65 26.77
C HIS A 8 15.19 -6.28 26.42
N VAL A 9 14.14 -5.48 26.25
CA VAL A 9 12.80 -6.00 25.90
C VAL A 9 12.82 -6.52 24.47
N TRP A 10 12.52 -7.80 24.26
CA TRP A 10 12.58 -8.42 22.93
C TRP A 10 11.54 -7.88 21.93
N ASP A 11 10.29 -7.73 22.38
CA ASP A 11 9.19 -7.24 21.55
C ASP A 11 9.40 -5.76 21.23
N PRO A 12 9.55 -5.37 19.95
CA PRO A 12 9.86 -3.99 19.59
C PRO A 12 8.70 -3.02 19.90
N TYR A 13 7.45 -3.48 19.88
CA TYR A 13 6.29 -2.64 20.24
C TYR A 13 6.31 -2.33 21.74
N ARG A 14 6.54 -3.35 22.56
CA ARG A 14 6.71 -3.18 24.02
C ARG A 14 7.96 -2.38 24.36
N ARG A 15 9.01 -2.48 23.54
CA ARG A 15 10.22 -1.68 23.69
C ARG A 15 9.91 -0.20 23.48
N LEU A 16 9.21 0.18 22.41
CA LEU A 16 8.81 1.59 22.20
C LEU A 16 7.69 2.04 23.15
N GLY A 17 6.86 1.14 23.66
CA GLY A 17 5.72 1.48 24.53
C GLY A 17 4.47 1.81 23.76
N VAL A 18 4.37 1.25 22.57
CA VAL A 18 3.21 1.36 21.70
C VAL A 18 2.52 0.00 21.63
N THR A 19 1.23 0.03 21.32
CA THR A 19 0.47 -1.19 21.07
C THR A 19 0.81 -1.76 19.69
N ARG A 20 0.40 -3.01 19.41
CA ARG A 20 0.70 -3.68 18.13
C ARG A 20 -0.14 -3.16 16.96
N ASP A 21 -1.26 -2.54 17.28
CA ASP A 21 -2.20 -1.87 16.39
C ASP A 21 -1.89 -0.37 16.22
N ALA A 22 -0.81 0.12 16.85
CA ALA A 22 -0.37 1.50 16.73
C ALA A 22 -0.12 1.90 15.27
N SER A 23 -0.54 3.11 14.95
CA SER A 23 -0.32 3.73 13.64
C SER A 23 1.15 4.07 13.43
N SER A 24 1.55 4.24 12.16
CA SER A 24 2.91 4.63 11.79
C SER A 24 3.35 5.94 12.46
N GLU A 25 2.40 6.87 12.64
CA GLU A 25 2.67 8.17 13.27
C GLU A 25 2.86 8.04 14.78
N GLU A 26 2.10 7.19 15.46
CA GLU A 26 2.33 6.90 16.89
C GLU A 26 3.67 6.21 17.12
N ILE A 27 4.03 5.25 16.27
CA ILE A 27 5.33 4.58 16.34
C ILE A 27 6.48 5.58 16.14
N ARG A 28 6.33 6.48 15.17
CA ARG A 28 7.33 7.52 14.88
C ARG A 28 7.39 8.56 16.00
N GLY A 29 6.25 8.97 16.54
CA GLY A 29 6.15 9.90 17.67
C GLY A 29 6.80 9.31 18.93
N ALA A 30 6.52 8.05 19.24
CA ALA A 30 7.15 7.34 20.36
C ALA A 30 8.68 7.27 20.20
N ARG A 31 9.17 6.98 18.99
CA ARG A 31 10.61 7.04 18.69
C ARG A 31 11.18 8.43 18.98
N TYR A 32 10.60 9.49 18.42
CA TYR A 32 11.12 10.86 18.61
C TYR A 32 11.13 11.27 20.08
N PHE A 33 10.05 10.98 20.81
CA PHE A 33 9.96 11.26 22.24
C PHE A 33 11.06 10.52 23.04
N LEU A 34 11.29 9.24 22.75
CA LEU A 34 12.30 8.45 23.44
C LEU A 34 13.73 8.90 23.10
N LEU A 35 13.99 9.25 21.84
CA LEU A 35 15.30 9.79 21.44
C LEU A 35 15.62 11.10 22.13
N ASP A 36 14.65 12.00 22.22
CA ASP A 36 14.84 13.27 22.92
C ASP A 36 15.09 13.03 24.43
N GLN A 37 14.31 12.14 25.04
CA GLN A 37 14.44 11.82 26.47
C GLN A 37 15.77 11.12 26.82
N TYR A 38 16.30 10.29 25.91
CA TYR A 38 17.52 9.49 26.15
C TYR A 38 18.72 9.93 25.32
N ALA A 39 18.70 11.19 24.83
CA ALA A 39 19.75 11.77 24.02
C ALA A 39 21.11 11.74 24.73
N GLY A 40 22.15 11.34 23.99
CA GLY A 40 23.54 11.27 24.43
C GLY A 40 23.95 9.94 25.06
N HIS A 41 23.05 8.95 25.15
CA HIS A 41 23.40 7.59 25.58
C HIS A 41 23.25 6.66 24.38
N GLU A 42 24.33 6.50 23.63
CA GLU A 42 24.39 5.75 22.37
C GLU A 42 23.71 4.37 22.42
N PRO A 43 23.95 3.49 23.42
CA PRO A 43 23.25 2.20 23.49
C PRO A 43 21.73 2.31 23.70
N SER A 44 21.25 3.41 24.28
CA SER A 44 19.82 3.67 24.45
C SER A 44 19.20 4.03 23.10
N GLU A 45 19.84 4.97 22.39
CA GLU A 45 19.44 5.42 21.07
C GLU A 45 19.43 4.26 20.08
N GLU A 46 20.51 3.46 20.01
CA GLU A 46 20.57 2.27 19.16
C GLU A 46 19.45 1.28 19.45
N SER A 47 19.10 1.10 20.73
CA SER A 47 18.04 0.17 21.12
C SER A 47 16.65 0.64 20.69
N ILE A 48 16.40 1.95 20.75
CA ILE A 48 15.16 2.61 20.30
C ILE A 48 15.06 2.51 18.77
N GLU A 49 16.13 2.85 18.07
CA GLU A 49 16.26 2.83 16.61
C GLU A 49 16.08 1.43 16.07
N GLY A 50 16.76 0.45 16.67
CA GLY A 50 16.64 -0.95 16.30
C GLY A 50 15.24 -1.51 16.55
N ALA A 51 14.49 -0.99 17.54
CA ALA A 51 13.08 -1.33 17.74
C ALA A 51 12.22 -0.84 16.58
N TYR A 52 12.40 0.44 16.25
CA TYR A 52 11.69 1.11 15.17
C TYR A 52 11.94 0.43 13.82
N GLU A 53 13.22 0.17 13.50
CA GLU A 53 13.59 -0.50 12.25
C GLU A 53 12.96 -1.89 12.14
N LYS A 54 12.96 -2.68 13.22
CA LYS A 54 12.30 -4.00 13.23
C LYS A 54 10.81 -3.93 12.89
N ILE A 55 10.08 -2.95 13.44
CA ILE A 55 8.65 -2.77 13.15
C ILE A 55 8.46 -2.40 11.68
N ILE A 56 9.22 -1.41 11.20
CA ILE A 56 9.13 -0.95 9.81
C ILE A 56 9.50 -2.08 8.85
N MET A 57 10.58 -2.81 9.10
CA MET A 57 11.00 -3.93 8.25
C MET A 57 10.03 -5.11 8.27
N ALA A 58 9.39 -5.39 9.40
CA ALA A 58 8.32 -6.39 9.46
C ALA A 58 7.17 -6.01 8.51
N SER A 59 6.74 -4.74 8.52
CA SER A 59 5.68 -4.24 7.62
C SER A 59 6.08 -4.34 6.14
N PHE A 60 7.34 -4.03 5.80
CA PHE A 60 7.86 -4.14 4.44
C PHE A 60 7.91 -5.60 3.97
N ARG A 61 8.40 -6.49 4.82
CA ARG A 61 8.50 -7.93 4.52
C ARG A 61 7.10 -8.53 4.30
N GLN A 62 6.12 -8.14 5.11
CA GLN A 62 4.74 -8.56 4.95
C GLN A 62 4.16 -8.10 3.61
N ARG A 63 4.31 -6.81 3.27
CA ARG A 63 3.86 -6.25 1.98
C ARG A 63 4.51 -6.96 0.78
N LYS A 64 5.82 -7.22 0.85
CA LYS A 64 6.55 -7.93 -0.21
C LYS A 64 6.05 -9.36 -0.38
N LYS A 65 5.85 -10.09 0.73
CA LYS A 65 5.34 -11.47 0.73
C LYS A 65 3.93 -11.54 0.14
N THR A 66 3.03 -10.62 0.50
CA THR A 66 1.66 -10.60 -0.04
C THR A 66 1.64 -10.30 -1.54
N LYS A 67 2.44 -9.34 -2.01
CA LYS A 67 2.55 -9.01 -3.44
C LYS A 67 3.07 -10.18 -4.27
N ILE A 68 4.09 -10.89 -3.79
CA ILE A 68 4.66 -12.07 -4.48
C ILE A 68 3.64 -13.21 -4.51
N ASN A 69 2.98 -13.50 -3.38
CA ASN A 69 1.95 -14.54 -3.33
C ASN A 69 0.77 -14.24 -4.25
N LEU A 70 0.38 -12.97 -4.41
CA LEU A 70 -0.69 -12.60 -5.32
C LEU A 70 -0.29 -12.88 -6.78
N LYS A 71 0.92 -12.45 -7.19
CA LYS A 71 1.45 -12.71 -8.54
C LYS A 71 1.55 -14.20 -8.86
N THR A 72 2.08 -15.00 -7.93
CA THR A 72 2.22 -16.44 -8.14
C THR A 72 0.88 -17.15 -8.18
N ARG A 73 -0.09 -16.75 -7.34
CA ARG A 73 -1.46 -17.27 -7.38
C ARG A 73 -2.17 -16.93 -8.69
N LEU A 74 -2.02 -15.69 -9.19
CA LEU A 74 -2.55 -15.29 -10.50
C LEU A 74 -1.95 -16.13 -11.63
N LYS A 75 -0.62 -16.28 -11.66
CA LYS A 75 0.06 -17.09 -12.68
C LYS A 75 -0.41 -18.55 -12.65
N LYS A 76 -0.48 -19.17 -11.47
CA LYS A 76 -1.01 -20.53 -11.31
C LYS A 76 -2.45 -20.67 -11.78
N ARG A 77 -3.32 -19.72 -11.40
CA ARG A 77 -4.72 -19.68 -11.85
C ARG A 77 -4.81 -19.64 -13.37
N VAL A 78 -3.99 -18.81 -14.03
CA VAL A 78 -3.95 -18.73 -15.50
C VAL A 78 -3.43 -20.02 -16.15
N GLU A 79 -2.42 -20.66 -15.55
CA GLU A 79 -1.87 -21.93 -16.05
C GLU A 79 -2.85 -23.10 -15.89
N GLU A 80 -3.55 -23.16 -14.75
CA GLU A 80 -4.59 -24.15 -14.42
C GLU A 80 -5.95 -23.83 -15.05
N SER A 81 -6.11 -22.66 -15.69
CA SER A 81 -7.36 -22.28 -16.33
C SER A 81 -7.74 -23.27 -17.44
N PRO A 82 -9.03 -23.63 -17.55
CA PRO A 82 -9.53 -24.49 -18.61
C PRO A 82 -9.13 -24.01 -20.02
N PRO A 83 -8.98 -24.92 -21.00
CA PRO A 83 -8.54 -24.58 -22.35
C PRO A 83 -9.35 -23.45 -23.00
N TRP A 84 -10.67 -23.43 -22.78
CA TRP A 84 -11.56 -22.39 -23.31
C TRP A 84 -11.23 -20.97 -22.82
N PHE A 85 -10.69 -20.82 -21.60
CA PHE A 85 -10.33 -19.51 -21.04
C PHE A 85 -9.03 -18.99 -21.68
N LYS A 86 -8.09 -19.89 -21.97
CA LYS A 86 -6.85 -19.56 -22.70
C LYS A 86 -7.18 -19.18 -24.15
N SER A 87 -8.04 -19.95 -24.81
CA SER A 87 -8.52 -19.62 -26.15
C SER A 87 -9.25 -18.28 -26.19
N LEU A 88 -10.02 -17.91 -25.16
CA LEU A 88 -10.68 -16.59 -25.09
C LEU A 88 -9.68 -15.44 -24.89
N LEU A 89 -8.65 -15.63 -24.06
CA LEU A 89 -7.56 -14.67 -23.92
C LEU A 89 -6.73 -14.51 -25.20
N GLU A 90 -6.54 -15.59 -25.96
CA GLU A 90 -5.86 -15.56 -27.28
C GLU A 90 -6.76 -14.96 -28.36
N PHE A 91 -8.07 -15.21 -28.33
CA PHE A 91 -9.04 -14.65 -29.28
C PHE A 91 -9.23 -13.14 -29.07
N VAL A 92 -8.96 -12.64 -27.86
CA VAL A 92 -8.75 -11.22 -27.61
C VAL A 92 -7.28 -10.92 -27.88
N GLU A 93 -6.88 -10.90 -29.15
CA GLU A 93 -5.69 -10.15 -29.57
C GLU A 93 -5.95 -8.68 -29.18
N LEU A 94 -5.56 -8.30 -27.96
CA LEU A 94 -5.77 -6.97 -27.43
C LEU A 94 -5.15 -6.00 -28.45
N PRO A 95 -5.96 -5.10 -29.06
CA PRO A 95 -5.42 -4.12 -29.97
C PRO A 95 -4.35 -3.30 -29.23
N PRO A 96 -3.37 -2.73 -29.94
CA PRO A 96 -2.27 -1.99 -29.34
C PRO A 96 -2.78 -1.06 -28.22
N THR A 97 -2.09 -1.05 -27.08
CA THR A 97 -2.52 -0.33 -25.86
C THR A 97 -2.81 1.15 -26.12
N ASP A 98 -2.14 1.75 -27.12
CA ASP A 98 -2.38 3.13 -27.56
C ASP A 98 -3.79 3.35 -28.09
N VAL A 99 -4.36 2.39 -28.81
CA VAL A 99 -5.73 2.46 -29.35
C VAL A 99 -6.75 2.36 -28.21
N ILE A 100 -6.49 1.47 -27.26
CA ILE A 100 -7.34 1.28 -26.07
C ILE A 100 -7.35 2.56 -25.23
N LEU A 101 -6.19 3.14 -24.93
CA LEU A 101 -6.10 4.38 -24.15
C LEU A 101 -6.78 5.56 -24.85
N ARG A 102 -6.59 5.73 -26.16
CA ARG A 102 -7.23 6.80 -26.94
C ARG A 102 -8.75 6.69 -26.92
N ARG A 103 -9.29 5.48 -27.11
CA ARG A 103 -10.74 5.23 -27.08
C ARG A 103 -11.30 5.43 -25.68
N PHE A 104 -10.62 4.92 -24.65
CA PHE A 104 -11.02 5.13 -23.27
C PHE A 104 -11.04 6.62 -22.91
N ALA A 105 -10.01 7.39 -23.26
CA ALA A 105 -9.96 8.82 -23.03
C ALA A 105 -11.10 9.56 -23.75
N LEU A 106 -11.38 9.19 -25.01
CA LEU A 106 -12.48 9.78 -25.77
C LEU A 106 -13.84 9.48 -25.13
N PHE A 107 -14.11 8.25 -24.70
CA PHE A 107 -15.36 7.90 -24.02
C PHE A 107 -15.47 8.50 -22.62
N ALA A 108 -14.37 8.58 -21.86
CA ALA A 108 -14.35 9.27 -20.57
C ALA A 108 -14.61 10.76 -20.73
N PHE A 109 -14.03 11.38 -21.77
CA PHE A 109 -14.28 12.77 -22.12
C PHE A 109 -15.73 12.99 -22.55
N MET A 110 -16.25 12.18 -23.47
CA MET A 110 -17.66 12.25 -23.90
C MET A 110 -18.63 12.01 -22.75
N GLY A 111 -18.35 11.05 -21.86
CA GLY A 111 -19.15 10.77 -20.68
C GLY A 111 -19.16 11.94 -19.70
N GLY A 112 -17.99 12.52 -19.40
CA GLY A 112 -17.88 13.73 -18.60
C GLY A 112 -18.60 14.92 -19.22
N TRP A 113 -18.42 15.12 -20.53
CA TRP A 113 -19.07 16.18 -21.31
C TRP A 113 -20.60 16.03 -21.39
N SER A 114 -21.09 14.81 -21.46
CA SER A 114 -22.52 14.51 -21.44
C SER A 114 -23.13 14.91 -20.10
N ILE A 115 -22.51 14.54 -18.98
CA ILE A 115 -23.03 14.85 -17.64
C ILE A 115 -23.13 16.37 -17.42
N THR A 116 -22.17 17.15 -17.93
CA THR A 116 -22.19 18.61 -17.76
C THR A 116 -23.21 19.32 -18.63
N ASN A 117 -23.56 18.78 -19.81
CA ASN A 117 -24.56 19.38 -20.72
C ASN A 117 -25.98 18.83 -20.54
N SER A 118 -26.16 17.65 -19.93
CA SER A 118 -27.48 17.05 -19.71
C SER A 118 -28.36 17.82 -18.69
N ALA A 119 -27.83 18.83 -17.99
CA ALA A 119 -28.60 19.65 -17.05
C ALA A 119 -29.36 20.81 -17.71
N GLU A 120 -29.09 21.16 -18.98
CA GLU A 120 -29.67 22.36 -19.62
C GLU A 120 -30.76 22.06 -20.66
N THR A 121 -31.01 20.80 -21.03
CA THR A 121 -31.98 20.44 -22.08
C THR A 121 -33.20 19.70 -21.51
N GLY A 122 -34.00 20.42 -20.70
CA GLY A 122 -35.37 20.03 -20.37
C GLY A 122 -36.32 20.29 -21.55
N PRO A 123 -37.43 19.53 -21.68
CA PRO A 123 -38.28 19.58 -22.86
C PRO A 123 -38.98 20.94 -22.98
N ALA A 124 -38.72 21.66 -24.07
CA ALA A 124 -39.62 22.71 -24.53
C ALA A 124 -40.89 22.03 -25.06
N PHE A 125 -41.83 21.72 -24.16
CA PHE A 125 -43.20 21.46 -24.54
C PHE A 125 -43.77 22.74 -25.13
N GLN A 126 -44.04 22.72 -26.43
CA GLN A 126 -45.01 23.59 -27.07
C GLN A 126 -45.80 22.79 -28.09
#